data_AF-A0A2E9JUQ6-F1
#
_entry.id   AF-A0A2E9JUQ6-F1
#
_cell.length_a   1.000
_cell.length_b   1.000
_cell.length_c   1.000
_cell.angle_alpha   90.00
_cell.angle_beta   90.00
_cell.angle_gamma   90.00
#
_symmetry.space_group_name_H-M   'P 1'
#
loop_
_entity.id
_entity.type
_entity.pdbx_description
1 polymer ?
#
loop_
_entity_poly.entity_id
_entity_poly.type
_entity_poly.pdbx_seq_one_letter_code
_entity_poly.pdbx_strand_id
1 'polypeptide(L)'
;MKLTRKTGLTGRALKICLLPGLFLVASSANADELSSGDTAWMLTATALVLFMTIPGLSLFYAGMVRSKNILSVLMQCFAITGLATIIWIIVGYSIAFTGDGAFWGSLDKAFLKGVTVDAMSGTIPETVFMTFQMTFAIITPALIVGAFAERMKFSAMLWFMGIWLILVYAPICHWV
;
A
#
# COMPACT_ATOMS: atom_id res chain seq x y z
N MET A 1 -28.99 -31.00 -64.05
CA MET A 1 -28.39 -29.69 -63.73
C MET A 1 -27.60 -29.84 -62.44
N LYS A 2 -26.30 -29.58 -62.54
CA LYS A 2 -25.18 -29.58 -61.56
C LYS A 2 -25.45 -29.56 -60.03
N LEU A 3 -24.62 -30.38 -59.33
CA LEU A 3 -23.86 -30.11 -58.06
C LEU A 3 -24.70 -30.00 -56.76
N THR A 4 -24.33 -30.41 -55.54
CA THR A 4 -23.05 -30.69 -54.84
C THR A 4 -23.42 -31.22 -53.44
N ARG A 5 -22.87 -32.34 -52.94
CA ARG A 5 -21.75 -32.44 -51.97
C ARG A 5 -21.96 -31.81 -50.59
N LYS A 6 -21.70 -32.65 -49.56
CA LYS A 6 -21.24 -32.35 -48.18
C LYS A 6 -22.33 -31.91 -47.17
N THR A 7 -22.34 -32.26 -45.90
CA THR A 7 -21.51 -33.09 -45.00
C THR A 7 -22.25 -33.07 -43.65
N GLY A 8 -22.14 -34.14 -42.86
CA GLY A 8 -22.68 -34.18 -41.50
C GLY A 8 -22.14 -33.07 -40.62
N LEU A 9 -23.03 -32.28 -40.02
CA LEU A 9 -22.69 -31.28 -39.03
C LEU A 9 -23.83 -30.96 -38.05
N THR A 10 -24.88 -31.79 -37.98
CA THR A 10 -26.06 -31.53 -37.15
C THR A 10 -26.03 -32.17 -35.76
N GLY A 11 -25.09 -33.09 -35.50
CA GLY A 11 -24.98 -33.78 -34.19
C GLY A 11 -23.97 -33.19 -33.19
N ARG A 12 -23.07 -32.29 -33.61
CA ARG A 12 -22.04 -31.69 -32.74
C ARG A 12 -22.40 -30.29 -32.22
N ALA A 13 -23.32 -29.59 -32.86
CA ALA A 13 -23.74 -28.26 -32.44
C ALA A 13 -24.56 -28.26 -31.14
N LEU A 14 -25.28 -29.36 -30.84
CA LEU A 14 -26.17 -29.42 -29.68
C LEU A 14 -25.44 -29.68 -28.34
N LYS A 15 -24.22 -30.23 -28.36
CA LYS A 15 -23.43 -30.51 -27.14
C LYS A 15 -22.45 -29.40 -26.75
N ILE A 16 -22.27 -28.37 -27.58
CA ILE A 16 -21.37 -27.25 -27.28
C ILE A 16 -22.12 -26.07 -26.62
N CYS A 17 -23.45 -26.03 -26.71
CA CYS A 17 -24.26 -24.96 -26.10
C CYS A 17 -24.60 -25.14 -24.62
N LEU A 18 -24.23 -26.27 -23.99
CA LEU A 18 -24.58 -26.57 -22.58
C LEU A 18 -23.47 -26.25 -21.57
N LEU A 19 -22.34 -25.67 -21.99
CA LEU A 19 -21.16 -25.44 -21.15
C LEU A 19 -20.51 -24.03 -21.30
N PRO A 20 -21.30 -22.94 -21.33
CA PRO A 20 -20.77 -21.70 -20.74
C PRO A 20 -21.77 -20.95 -19.84
N GLY A 21 -22.85 -21.61 -19.39
CA GLY A 21 -23.90 -20.97 -18.58
C GLY A 21 -23.63 -20.87 -17.08
N LEU A 22 -22.55 -21.46 -16.54
CA LEU A 22 -22.34 -21.59 -15.09
C LEU A 22 -21.36 -20.57 -14.48
N PHE A 23 -20.94 -19.53 -15.21
CA PHE A 23 -20.00 -18.53 -14.66
C PHE A 23 -20.46 -17.07 -14.82
N LEU A 24 -21.77 -16.86 -14.88
CA LEU A 24 -22.37 -15.52 -14.72
C LEU A 24 -23.19 -15.48 -13.43
N VAL A 25 -22.53 -15.70 -12.29
CA VAL A 25 -22.93 -14.93 -11.11
C VAL A 25 -22.39 -13.54 -11.37
N ALA A 26 -23.25 -12.69 -11.91
CA ALA A 26 -23.10 -11.27 -11.73
C ALA A 26 -23.08 -11.05 -10.22
N SER A 27 -21.89 -10.86 -9.65
CA SER A 27 -21.78 -10.21 -8.35
C SER A 27 -22.37 -8.83 -8.55
N SER A 28 -23.63 -8.68 -8.17
CA SER A 28 -24.18 -7.40 -7.79
C SER A 28 -23.21 -6.79 -6.80
N ALA A 29 -22.47 -5.78 -7.25
CA ALA A 29 -21.69 -4.89 -6.41
C ALA A 29 -22.71 -4.21 -5.49
N ASN A 30 -22.95 -4.84 -4.36
CA ASN A 30 -23.69 -4.24 -3.28
C ASN A 30 -22.86 -3.06 -2.76
N ALA A 31 -23.56 -2.06 -2.24
CA ALA A 31 -23.00 -0.85 -1.62
C ALA A 31 -21.79 -1.18 -0.72
N ASP A 32 -20.94 -0.18 -0.45
CA ASP A 32 -19.79 -0.23 0.48
C ASP A 32 -20.16 -0.80 1.87
N GLU A 33 -20.44 -2.10 1.92
CA GLU A 33 -20.74 -2.87 3.10
C GLU A 33 -19.41 -3.34 3.64
N LEU A 34 -19.20 -3.03 4.91
CA LEU A 34 -18.00 -3.40 5.63
C LEU A 34 -17.81 -4.92 5.58
N SER A 35 -16.72 -5.34 4.93
CA SER A 35 -16.31 -6.74 4.88
C SER A 35 -15.37 -7.03 6.04
N SER A 36 -15.84 -7.84 6.99
CA SER A 36 -15.04 -8.27 8.14
C SER A 36 -13.84 -9.11 7.71
N GLY A 37 -13.98 -9.93 6.65
CA GLY A 37 -12.90 -10.73 6.08
C GLY A 37 -11.80 -9.86 5.46
N ASP A 38 -12.19 -8.88 4.65
CA ASP A 38 -11.22 -7.97 4.02
C ASP A 38 -10.53 -7.11 5.09
N THR A 39 -11.29 -6.62 6.06
CA THR A 39 -10.74 -5.84 7.17
C THR A 39 -9.72 -6.65 7.99
N ALA A 40 -10.05 -7.90 8.34
CA ALA A 40 -9.14 -8.79 9.07
C ALA A 40 -7.86 -9.09 8.28
N TRP A 41 -7.99 -9.32 6.97
CA TRP A 41 -6.83 -9.52 6.10
C TRP A 41 -5.97 -8.26 6.02
N MET A 42 -6.58 -7.08 5.86
CA MET A 42 -5.84 -5.81 5.78
C MET A 42 -5.11 -5.46 7.07
N LEU A 43 -5.71 -5.73 8.24
CA LEU A 43 -5.02 -5.59 9.53
C LEU A 43 -3.83 -6.55 9.65
N THR A 44 -4.00 -7.81 9.21
CA THR A 44 -2.94 -8.81 9.20
C THR A 44 -1.81 -8.39 8.25
N ALA A 45 -2.15 -7.96 7.04
CA ALA A 45 -1.19 -7.48 6.04
C ALA A 45 -0.43 -6.24 6.55
N THR A 46 -1.11 -5.30 7.21
CA THR A 46 -0.49 -4.14 7.86
C THR A 46 0.57 -4.56 8.87
N ALA A 47 0.25 -5.53 9.74
CA ALA A 47 1.21 -6.05 10.71
C ALA A 47 2.42 -6.71 10.03
N LEU A 48 2.20 -7.47 8.95
CA LEU A 48 3.28 -8.11 8.17
C LEU A 48 4.20 -7.09 7.50
N VAL A 49 3.66 -6.02 6.90
CA VAL A 49 4.48 -4.97 6.27
C VAL A 49 5.24 -4.18 7.33
N LEU A 50 4.63 -3.87 8.47
CA LEU A 50 5.34 -3.22 9.57
C LEU A 50 6.48 -4.09 10.10
N PHE A 51 6.27 -5.42 10.17
CA PHE A 51 7.29 -6.39 10.57
C PHE A 51 8.51 -6.40 9.64
N MET A 52 8.31 -6.04 8.36
CA MET A 52 9.43 -5.85 7.43
C MET A 52 10.35 -4.72 7.87
N THR A 53 9.85 -3.67 8.54
CA THR A 53 10.71 -2.57 9.03
C THR A 53 11.27 -2.87 10.42
N ILE A 54 10.39 -3.23 11.35
CA ILE A 54 10.73 -3.55 12.75
C ILE A 54 10.29 -5.00 13.06
N PRO A 55 11.20 -5.97 13.21
CA PRO A 55 12.65 -5.86 13.19
C PRO A 55 13.32 -6.14 11.84
N GLY A 56 12.58 -6.45 10.76
CA GLY A 56 13.14 -7.00 9.50
C GLY A 56 14.34 -6.23 8.92
N LEU A 57 14.11 -4.99 8.43
CA LEU A 57 15.15 -4.13 7.87
C LEU A 57 16.17 -3.71 8.93
N SER A 58 15.71 -3.51 10.16
CA SER A 58 16.58 -3.14 11.29
C SER A 58 17.68 -4.19 11.48
N LEU A 59 17.32 -5.48 11.49
CA LEU A 59 18.26 -6.59 11.60
C LEU A 59 19.09 -6.78 10.33
N PHE A 60 18.48 -6.60 9.15
CA PHE A 60 19.18 -6.68 7.87
C PHE A 60 20.32 -5.65 7.77
N TYR A 61 20.04 -4.38 8.07
CA TYR A 61 21.06 -3.33 8.06
C TYR A 61 22.03 -3.44 9.24
N ALA A 62 21.57 -3.88 10.42
CA ALA A 62 22.45 -4.17 11.55
C ALA A 62 23.50 -5.25 11.22
N GLY A 63 23.14 -6.26 10.43
CA GLY A 63 24.06 -7.32 10.00
C GLY A 63 25.14 -6.87 9.01
N MET A 64 24.96 -5.72 8.34
CA MET A 64 25.92 -5.17 7.37
C MET A 64 26.87 -4.13 7.96
N VAL A 65 26.64 -3.71 9.21
CA VAL A 65 27.45 -2.71 9.91
C VAL A 65 28.38 -3.35 10.94
N ARG A 66 29.36 -2.59 11.42
CA ARG A 66 30.24 -3.08 12.48
C ARG A 66 29.44 -3.23 13.77
N SER A 67 29.77 -4.25 14.57
CA SER A 67 29.07 -4.57 15.83
C SER A 67 28.90 -3.37 16.76
N LYS A 68 29.91 -2.50 16.86
CA LYS A 68 29.88 -1.27 17.67
C LYS A 68 28.81 -0.26 17.25
N ASN A 69 28.30 -0.34 16.02
CA ASN A 69 27.35 0.60 15.43
C ASN A 69 25.95 -0.01 15.22
N ILE A 70 25.75 -1.30 15.54
CA ILE A 70 24.45 -1.99 15.43
C ILE A 70 23.35 -1.19 16.13
N LEU A 71 23.61 -0.76 17.37
CA LEU A 71 22.63 0.00 18.15
C LEU A 71 22.22 1.30 17.43
N SER A 72 23.16 1.97 16.75
CA SER A 72 22.85 3.19 16.00
C SER A 72 21.88 2.90 14.85
N VAL A 73 22.09 1.82 14.10
CA VAL A 73 21.21 1.44 12.99
C VAL A 73 19.82 1.07 13.47
N LEU A 74 19.71 0.26 14.53
CA LEU A 74 18.41 -0.10 15.11
C LEU A 74 17.63 1.15 15.55
N MET A 75 18.32 2.11 16.20
CA MET A 75 17.71 3.37 16.62
C MET A 75 17.31 4.26 15.44
N GLN A 76 18.07 4.26 14.34
CA GLN A 76 17.70 4.99 13.12
C GLN A 76 16.42 4.42 12.50
N CYS A 77 16.31 3.10 12.34
CA CYS A 77 15.10 2.47 11.80
C CYS A 77 13.87 2.73 12.70
N PHE A 78 14.03 2.63 14.02
CA PHE A 78 12.96 2.95 14.97
C PHE A 78 12.54 4.42 14.89
N ALA A 79 13.50 5.35 14.85
CA ALA A 79 13.23 6.77 14.77
C ALA A 79 12.55 7.17 13.45
N ILE A 80 12.95 6.58 12.32
CA ILE A 80 12.31 6.80 11.02
C ILE A 80 10.87 6.29 11.05
N THR A 81 10.63 5.13 11.66
CA THR A 81 9.28 4.60 11.82
C THR A 81 8.38 5.59 12.56
N GLY A 82 8.85 6.13 13.70
CA GLY A 82 8.11 7.15 14.45
C GLY A 82 7.92 8.45 13.68
N LEU A 83 8.98 8.94 13.01
CA LEU A 83 8.94 10.16 12.22
C LEU A 83 7.94 10.05 11.06
N ALA A 84 8.01 8.95 10.29
CA ALA A 84 7.14 8.72 9.14
C ALA A 84 5.68 8.61 9.57
N THR A 85 5.38 7.90 10.67
CA THR A 85 4.03 7.85 11.25
C THR A 85 3.48 9.23 11.57
N ILE A 86 4.27 10.10 12.23
CA ILE A 86 3.84 11.45 12.59
C ILE A 86 3.57 12.28 11.33
N ILE A 87 4.49 12.29 10.37
CA ILE A 87 4.34 13.06 9.14
C ILE A 87 3.14 12.55 8.32
N TRP A 88 2.95 11.24 8.26
CA TRP A 88 1.84 10.60 7.55
C TRP A 88 0.48 11.07 8.08
N ILE A 89 0.31 11.07 9.40
CA ILE A 89 -0.92 11.50 10.07
C ILE A 89 -1.17 13.01 9.88
N ILE A 90 -0.13 13.83 9.95
CA ILE A 90 -0.28 15.30 9.85
C ILE A 90 -0.61 15.72 8.41
N VAL A 91 0.14 15.25 7.42
CA VAL A 91 -0.02 15.71 6.02
C VAL A 91 0.14 14.61 4.97
N GLY A 92 0.95 13.59 5.22
CA GLY A 92 1.35 12.63 4.18
C GLY A 92 0.17 11.87 3.58
N TYR A 93 -0.78 11.42 4.42
CA TYR A 93 -1.99 10.75 3.96
C TYR A 93 -2.85 11.63 3.04
N SER A 94 -3.03 12.90 3.42
CA SER A 94 -3.82 13.84 2.63
C SER A 94 -3.17 14.07 1.26
N ILE A 95 -1.88 14.37 1.23
CA ILE A 95 -1.16 14.66 -0.03
C ILE A 95 -1.19 13.45 -0.97
N ALA A 96 -1.15 12.23 -0.43
CA ALA A 96 -1.14 11.01 -1.24
C ALA A 96 -2.55 10.65 -1.78
N PHE A 97 -3.60 10.72 -0.94
CA PHE A 97 -4.90 10.10 -1.26
C PHE A 97 -6.07 11.07 -1.41
N THR A 98 -5.82 12.39 -1.46
CA THR A 98 -6.89 13.39 -1.62
C THR A 98 -6.60 14.36 -2.76
N GLY A 99 -7.66 14.92 -3.36
CA GLY A 99 -7.56 15.82 -4.50
C GLY A 99 -7.34 15.12 -5.84
N ASP A 100 -7.55 15.85 -6.94
CA ASP A 100 -7.40 15.37 -8.33
C ASP A 100 -6.18 16.01 -9.03
N GLY A 101 -5.22 16.51 -8.27
CA GLY A 101 -4.10 17.28 -8.79
C GLY A 101 -3.06 16.40 -9.49
N ALA A 102 -2.69 16.70 -10.74
CA ALA A 102 -1.78 15.86 -11.53
C ALA A 102 -0.39 15.62 -10.90
N PHE A 103 0.07 16.53 -10.03
CA PHE A 103 1.41 16.45 -9.42
C PHE A 103 1.38 16.28 -7.90
N TRP A 104 0.35 16.79 -7.23
CA TRP A 104 0.22 16.84 -5.77
C TRP A 104 -1.25 16.70 -5.42
N GLY A 105 -1.55 15.96 -4.36
CA GLY A 105 -2.89 15.92 -3.79
C GLY A 105 -3.28 17.18 -3.02
N SER A 106 -4.35 17.11 -2.23
CA SER A 106 -4.83 18.22 -1.41
C SER A 106 -4.47 18.08 0.08
N LEU A 107 -4.74 19.13 0.85
CA LEU A 107 -4.57 19.16 2.31
C LEU A 107 -5.91 19.02 3.05
N ASP A 108 -6.95 18.52 2.38
CA ASP A 108 -8.32 18.49 2.91
C ASP A 108 -8.46 17.54 4.11
N LYS A 109 -7.68 16.45 4.11
CA LYS A 109 -7.59 15.48 5.20
C LYS A 109 -6.32 15.63 6.04
N ALA A 110 -5.70 16.81 6.05
CA ALA A 110 -4.60 17.09 6.98
C ALA A 110 -5.06 16.84 8.43
N PHE A 111 -4.17 16.28 9.25
CA PHE A 111 -4.48 15.79 10.61
C PHE A 111 -5.63 14.77 10.66
N LEU A 112 -5.82 14.01 9.57
CA LEU A 112 -6.91 13.05 9.42
C LEU A 112 -8.31 13.69 9.55
N LYS A 113 -8.42 14.98 9.20
CA LYS A 113 -9.71 15.70 9.22
C LYS A 113 -10.72 14.99 8.32
N GLY A 114 -11.86 14.61 8.90
CA GLY A 114 -12.92 13.90 8.16
C GLY A 114 -12.73 12.38 8.07
N VAL A 115 -11.63 11.83 8.59
CA VAL A 115 -11.45 10.38 8.76
C VAL A 115 -12.13 9.96 10.06
N THR A 116 -13.41 9.62 9.99
CA THR A 116 -14.19 9.13 11.13
C THR A 116 -14.23 7.60 11.16
N VAL A 117 -14.81 7.03 12.22
CA VAL A 117 -14.97 5.56 12.36
C VAL A 117 -15.87 4.98 11.27
N ASP A 118 -16.81 5.79 10.78
CA ASP A 118 -17.78 5.40 9.75
C ASP A 118 -17.25 5.64 8.32
N ALA A 119 -16.08 6.26 8.17
CA ALA A 119 -15.50 6.52 6.87
C ALA A 119 -14.99 5.23 6.23
N MET A 120 -15.39 4.99 4.98
CA MET A 120 -15.10 3.76 4.23
C MET A 120 -14.20 4.06 3.02
N SER A 121 -13.36 3.08 2.68
CA SER A 121 -12.54 3.07 1.48
C SER A 121 -12.78 1.74 0.76
N GLY A 122 -13.82 1.67 -0.06
CA GLY A 122 -14.33 0.42 -0.62
C GLY A 122 -14.96 -0.45 0.48
N THR A 123 -14.59 -1.72 0.57
CA THR A 123 -15.13 -2.68 1.54
C THR A 123 -14.51 -2.63 2.94
N ILE A 124 -13.55 -1.73 3.17
CA ILE A 124 -12.80 -1.61 4.43
C ILE A 124 -12.90 -0.19 5.04
N PRO A 125 -12.75 -0.03 6.36
CA PRO A 125 -12.67 1.29 6.98
C PRO A 125 -11.50 2.10 6.45
N GLU A 126 -11.70 3.40 6.26
CA GLU A 126 -10.65 4.34 5.80
C GLU A 126 -9.46 4.37 6.78
N THR A 127 -9.73 4.20 8.08
CA THR A 127 -8.68 4.10 9.11
C THR A 127 -7.74 2.92 8.89
N VAL A 128 -8.27 1.77 8.45
CA VAL A 128 -7.49 0.56 8.14
C VAL A 128 -6.69 0.77 6.87
N PHE A 129 -7.30 1.34 5.84
CA PHE A 129 -6.60 1.71 4.61
C PHE A 129 -5.45 2.69 4.87
N MET A 130 -5.69 3.75 5.64
CA MET A 130 -4.68 4.74 6.01
C MET A 130 -3.51 4.12 6.78
N THR A 131 -3.80 3.23 7.73
CA THR A 131 -2.77 2.54 8.53
C THR A 131 -1.98 1.55 7.68
N PHE A 132 -2.63 0.84 6.77
CA PHE A 132 -1.95 -0.04 5.81
C PHE A 132 -0.98 0.76 4.94
N GLN A 133 -1.43 1.87 4.34
CA GLN A 133 -0.59 2.71 3.49
C GLN A 133 0.55 3.39 4.25
N MET A 134 0.34 3.72 5.53
CA MET A 134 1.39 4.23 6.42
C MET A 134 2.58 3.27 6.50
N THR A 135 2.37 1.95 6.46
CA THR A 135 3.49 0.99 6.53
C THR A 135 4.41 1.05 5.31
N PHE A 136 3.86 1.38 4.13
CA PHE A 136 4.67 1.64 2.94
C PHE A 136 5.41 2.97 3.07
N ALA A 137 4.75 4.00 3.59
CA ALA A 137 5.37 5.29 3.89
C ALA A 137 6.52 5.17 4.91
N ILE A 138 6.48 4.18 5.80
CA ILE A 138 7.54 3.86 6.75
C ILE A 138 8.69 3.10 6.07
N ILE A 139 8.39 2.03 5.33
CA ILE A 139 9.44 1.12 4.82
C ILE A 139 10.30 1.79 3.73
N THR A 140 9.71 2.64 2.89
CA THR A 140 10.44 3.26 1.77
C THR A 140 11.62 4.14 2.19
N PRO A 141 11.46 5.15 3.09
CA PRO A 141 12.61 5.90 3.60
C PRO A 141 13.56 5.04 4.44
N ALA A 142 13.05 4.00 5.13
CA ALA A 142 13.88 3.08 5.90
C ALA A 142 14.84 2.27 5.01
N LEU A 143 14.47 1.96 3.76
CA LEU A 143 15.38 1.31 2.79
C LEU A 143 16.56 2.20 2.37
N ILE A 144 16.37 3.52 2.39
CA ILE A 144 17.44 4.47 2.03
C ILE A 144 18.54 4.48 3.10
N VAL A 145 18.22 4.14 4.36
CA VAL A 145 19.19 4.08 5.48
C VAL A 145 20.39 3.20 5.14
N GLY A 146 20.17 2.10 4.43
CA GLY A 146 21.25 1.21 3.98
C GLY A 146 22.34 1.91 3.17
N ALA A 147 21.99 2.95 2.41
CA ALA A 147 22.92 3.64 1.51
C ALA A 147 23.94 4.53 2.24
N PHE A 148 23.59 5.03 3.43
CA PHE A 148 24.44 5.95 4.19
C PHE A 148 24.66 5.47 5.64
N ALA A 149 24.37 4.20 5.92
CA ALA A 149 24.56 3.60 7.24
C ALA A 149 25.97 3.92 7.80
N GLU A 150 26.02 4.36 9.05
CA GLU A 150 27.22 4.84 9.76
C GLU A 150 27.88 6.14 9.26
N ARG A 151 27.36 6.81 8.21
CA ARG A 151 28.02 7.98 7.58
C ARG A 151 27.26 9.30 7.74
N MET A 152 26.06 9.29 8.32
CA MET A 152 25.22 10.48 8.46
C MET A 152 24.91 10.78 9.94
N LYS A 153 24.88 12.06 10.31
CA LYS A 153 24.42 12.50 11.63
C LYS A 153 22.93 12.18 11.81
N PHE A 154 22.52 11.75 13.00
CA PHE A 154 21.14 11.38 13.29
C PHE A 154 20.13 12.50 12.97
N SER A 155 20.44 13.74 13.34
CA SER A 155 19.57 14.89 13.03
C SER A 155 19.46 15.17 11.52
N ALA A 156 20.55 15.03 10.78
CA ALA A 156 20.54 15.20 9.32
C ALA A 156 19.70 14.10 8.65
N MET A 157 19.77 12.87 9.16
CA MET A 157 18.93 11.76 8.70
C MET A 157 17.44 12.07 8.92
N LEU A 158 17.04 12.56 10.10
CA LEU A 158 15.63 12.87 10.37
C LEU A 158 15.07 13.95 9.41
N TRP A 159 15.83 15.03 9.20
CA TRP A 159 15.42 16.07 8.26
C TRP A 159 15.32 15.55 6.83
N PHE A 160 16.34 14.80 6.38
CA PHE A 160 16.36 14.23 5.04
C PHE A 160 15.16 13.31 4.82
N MET A 161 14.89 12.38 5.75
CA MET A 161 13.77 11.44 5.64
C MET A 161 12.41 12.14 5.68
N GLY A 162 12.25 13.12 6.58
CA GLY A 162 10.99 13.84 6.68
C GLY A 162 10.67 14.65 5.43
N ILE A 163 11.66 15.37 4.90
CA ILE A 163 11.51 16.15 3.67
C ILE A 163 11.28 15.23 2.48
N TRP A 164 12.04 14.13 2.38
CA TRP A 164 11.91 13.16 1.30
C TRP A 164 10.53 12.49 1.29
N LEU A 165 9.98 12.16 2.47
CA LEU A 165 8.65 11.58 2.58
C LEU A 165 7.55 12.51 2.02
N ILE A 166 7.67 13.82 2.24
CA ILE A 166 6.68 14.80 1.79
C ILE A 166 6.88 15.17 0.31
N LEU A 167 8.11 15.41 -0.11
CA LEU A 167 8.39 15.95 -1.46
C LEU A 167 8.54 14.88 -2.54
N VAL A 168 8.86 13.64 -2.16
CA VAL A 168 9.13 12.56 -3.12
C VAL A 168 8.14 11.42 -2.95
N TYR A 169 8.03 10.85 -1.74
CA TYR A 169 7.15 9.69 -1.54
C TYR A 169 5.67 10.04 -1.75
N ALA A 170 5.14 11.07 -1.06
CA ALA A 170 3.72 11.39 -1.13
C ALA A 170 3.24 11.75 -2.56
N PRO A 171 3.98 12.53 -3.38
CA PRO A 171 3.60 12.81 -4.77
C PRO A 171 3.66 11.57 -5.66
N ILE A 172 4.68 10.73 -5.52
CA ILE A 172 4.77 9.49 -6.28
C ILE A 172 3.62 8.56 -5.91
N CYS A 173 3.26 8.48 -4.62
CA CYS A 173 2.11 7.72 -4.14
C CYS A 173 0.78 8.26 -4.69
N HIS A 174 0.70 9.56 -5.00
CA HIS A 174 -0.49 10.16 -5.59
C HIS A 174 -0.67 9.84 -7.08
N TRP A 175 0.43 9.62 -7.80
CA TRP A 175 0.41 9.35 -9.25
C TRP A 175 0.07 7.92 -9.62
N VAL A 176 0.22 6.99 -8.66
CA VAL A 176 0.04 5.55 -8.85
C VAL A 176 -1.33 5.13 -8.35
#